data_AF-A0A0Q8EKG6-F1
#
_entry.id   AF-A0A0Q8EKG6-F1
#
_cell.length_a   1.000
_cell.length_b   1.000
_cell.length_c   1.000
_cell.angle_alpha   90.00
_cell.angle_beta   90.00
_cell.angle_gamma   90.00
#
_symmetry.space_group_name_H-M   'P 1'
#
loop_
_entity.id
_entity.type
_entity.pdbx_description
1 polymer ?
#
loop_
_entity_poly.entity_id
_entity_poly.type
_entity_poly.pdbx_seq_one_letter_code
_entity_poly.pdbx_strand_id
1 'polypeptide(L)'
;MLEKKGGFLPVPIIITDPAVGHGGGVALAFFRPNVQPETRRAPGEKARAIAPDIYGAMAMRTSNGTEAVGAGAMLHFAQDRWRYRGGHRKSIRQPRFPHARE
;
A
#
# COMPACT_ATOMS: atom_id res chain seq x y z
N MET A 1 10.62 -16.06 -22.00
CA MET A 1 10.62 -16.41 -20.56
C MET A 1 10.40 -15.12 -19.80
N LEU A 2 9.14 -14.72 -19.57
CA LEU A 2 8.82 -13.37 -19.09
C LEU A 2 8.96 -13.29 -17.57
N GLU A 3 9.88 -12.45 -17.15
CA GLU A 3 10.29 -12.19 -15.77
C GLU A 3 9.09 -11.76 -14.91
N LYS A 4 8.47 -12.69 -14.19
CA LYS A 4 7.59 -12.34 -13.07
C LYS A 4 8.46 -11.96 -11.88
N LYS A 5 9.21 -10.87 -12.00
CA LYS A 5 9.94 -10.27 -10.87
C LYS A 5 9.00 -9.31 -10.16
N GLY A 6 8.91 -9.43 -8.83
CA GLY A 6 8.15 -8.48 -8.02
C GLY A 6 8.73 -7.08 -8.13
N GLY A 7 7.87 -6.07 -7.99
CA GLY A 7 8.21 -4.66 -8.21
C GLY A 7 7.83 -3.80 -7.02
N PHE A 8 8.65 -2.77 -6.75
CA PHE A 8 8.34 -1.71 -5.80
C PHE A 8 7.81 -0.48 -6.56
N LEU A 9 6.70 0.09 -6.11
CA LEU A 9 6.13 1.33 -6.61
C LEU A 9 6.14 2.37 -5.49
N PRO A 10 7.08 3.33 -5.51
CA PRO A 10 7.02 4.49 -4.65
C PRO A 10 5.98 5.49 -5.18
N VAL A 11 5.12 5.97 -4.28
CA VAL A 11 4.08 6.96 -4.55
C VAL A 11 4.34 8.17 -3.65
N PRO A 12 4.77 9.33 -4.21
CA PRO A 12 4.93 10.54 -3.43
C PRO A 12 3.56 11.10 -3.03
N ILE A 13 3.46 11.61 -1.80
CA ILE A 13 2.26 12.26 -1.27
C ILE A 13 2.62 13.69 -0.91
N ILE A 14 1.93 14.63 -1.52
CA ILE A 14 2.05 16.07 -1.21
C ILE A 14 0.83 16.45 -0.41
N ILE A 15 1.04 17.04 0.77
CA ILE A 15 -0.03 17.49 1.66
C ILE A 15 -0.04 19.01 1.65
N THR A 16 -1.14 19.57 1.16
CA THR A 16 -1.38 21.01 1.16
C THR A 16 -2.77 21.23 1.73
N ASP A 17 -2.83 21.51 3.03
CA ASP A 17 -4.09 21.74 3.71
C ASP A 17 -3.94 22.89 4.73
N PRO A 18 -4.92 23.80 4.85
CA PRO A 18 -4.84 24.93 5.75
C PRO A 18 -4.82 24.57 7.25
N ALA A 19 -5.41 23.43 7.67
CA ALA A 19 -5.47 23.03 9.08
C ALA A 19 -4.21 22.27 9.56
N VAL A 20 -3.55 21.52 8.66
CA VAL A 20 -2.32 20.77 8.99
C VAL A 20 -1.04 21.37 8.40
N GLY A 21 -1.15 22.38 7.53
CA GLY A 21 -0.03 23.06 6.88
C GLY A 21 0.57 22.30 5.71
N HIS A 22 1.74 22.74 5.25
CA HIS A 22 2.48 22.07 4.18
C HIS A 22 3.12 20.79 4.72
N GLY A 23 2.96 19.69 4.01
CA GLY A 23 3.50 18.40 4.41
C GLY A 23 3.87 17.52 3.24
N GLY A 24 4.62 16.48 3.58
CA GLY A 24 5.07 15.48 2.63
C GLY A 24 4.87 14.09 3.21
N GLY A 25 4.68 13.14 2.31
CA GLY A 25 4.64 11.74 2.65
C GLY A 25 5.10 10.89 1.49
N VAL A 26 5.30 9.61 1.79
CA VAL A 26 5.61 8.60 0.80
C VAL A 26 4.79 7.36 1.14
N ALA A 27 4.23 6.74 0.12
CA ALA A 27 3.73 5.39 0.19
C ALA A 27 4.62 4.48 -0.67
N LEU A 28 4.88 3.28 -0.20
CA LEU A 28 5.59 2.24 -0.90
C LEU A 28 4.64 1.07 -1.07
N ALA A 29 4.38 0.68 -2.31
CA ALA A 29 3.69 -0.55 -2.63
C ALA A 29 4.68 -1.58 -3.17
N PHE A 30 4.64 -2.80 -2.66
CA PHE A 30 5.43 -3.93 -3.13
C PHE A 30 4.52 -5.01 -3.68
N PHE A 31 4.72 -5.36 -4.94
CA PHE A 31 3.97 -6.39 -5.64
C PHE A 31 4.80 -7.67 -5.67
N ARG A 32 4.33 -8.71 -4.99
CA ARG A 32 4.94 -10.03 -5.03
C ARG A 32 4.14 -10.93 -5.99
N PRO A 33 4.73 -11.36 -7.12
CA PRO A 33 4.07 -12.25 -8.04
C PRO A 33 3.86 -13.60 -7.38
N ASN A 34 2.64 -14.13 -7.48
CA ASN A 34 2.34 -15.48 -7.08
C ASN A 34 2.84 -16.43 -8.18
N VAL A 35 4.04 -16.97 -7.97
CA VAL A 35 4.61 -18.07 -8.77
C VAL A 35 3.97 -19.38 -8.33
N GLN A 36 2.74 -19.64 -8.76
CA GLN A 36 2.36 -21.04 -8.87
C GLN A 36 2.96 -21.56 -10.17
N PRO A 37 3.67 -22.70 -10.13
CA PRO A 37 4.09 -23.35 -11.34
C PRO A 37 2.83 -23.54 -12.16
N GLU A 38 2.91 -23.25 -13.45
CA GLU A 38 2.03 -23.87 -14.44
C GLU A 38 1.88 -25.35 -14.06
N THR A 39 0.85 -25.66 -13.27
CA THR A 39 0.47 -27.02 -12.95
C THR A 39 -0.08 -27.50 -14.27
N ARG A 40 0.82 -28.05 -15.07
CA ARG A 40 0.61 -29.01 -16.15
C ARG A 40 -0.88 -29.22 -16.42
N ARG A 41 -1.48 -28.46 -17.34
CA ARG A 41 -2.86 -28.70 -17.76
C ARG A 41 -3.03 -28.60 -19.26
N ALA A 42 -3.95 -29.46 -19.70
CA ALA A 42 -4.20 -29.88 -21.07
C ALA A 42 -4.54 -28.70 -22.00
N PRO A 43 -4.28 -28.83 -23.32
CA PRO A 43 -4.64 -27.82 -24.29
C PRO A 43 -6.17 -27.56 -24.26
N GLY A 44 -6.56 -26.33 -23.91
CA GLY A 44 -7.97 -25.87 -23.95
C GLY A 44 -8.46 -25.07 -22.73
N GLU A 45 -7.75 -25.09 -21.60
CA GLU A 45 -8.19 -24.37 -20.40
C GLU A 45 -7.63 -22.93 -20.36
N LYS A 46 -8.50 -21.91 -20.27
CA LYS A 46 -8.07 -20.51 -20.18
C LYS A 46 -7.26 -20.31 -18.90
N ALA A 47 -5.99 -19.94 -19.04
CA ALA A 47 -5.10 -19.68 -17.91
C ALA A 47 -5.72 -18.64 -16.96
N ARG A 48 -6.10 -19.06 -15.75
CA ARG A 48 -6.63 -18.15 -14.73
C ARG A 48 -5.47 -17.35 -14.15
N ALA A 49 -5.37 -16.07 -14.52
CA ALA A 49 -4.40 -15.16 -13.93
C ALA A 49 -4.76 -14.93 -12.45
N ILE A 50 -3.97 -15.50 -11.55
CA ILE A 50 -4.10 -15.24 -10.11
C ILE A 50 -3.51 -13.85 -9.82
N ALA A 51 -4.25 -13.03 -9.06
CA ALA A 51 -3.79 -11.70 -8.66
C ALA A 51 -2.50 -11.78 -7.82
N PRO A 52 -1.55 -10.85 -7.99
CA PRO A 52 -0.35 -10.78 -7.17
C PRO A 52 -0.68 -10.35 -5.74
N ASP A 53 0.18 -10.75 -4.80
CA ASP A 53 0.12 -10.24 -3.42
C ASP A 53 0.67 -8.82 -3.38
N ILE A 54 0.03 -7.94 -2.62
CA ILE A 54 0.38 -6.52 -2.51
C ILE A 54 0.67 -6.21 -1.05
N TYR A 55 1.83 -5.62 -0.79
CA TYR A 55 2.18 -5.04 0.50
C TYR A 55 2.30 -3.53 0.35
N GLY A 56 1.89 -2.77 1.36
CA GLY A 56 1.89 -1.33 1.35
C GLY A 56 2.37 -0.77 2.67
N ALA A 57 3.19 0.26 2.64
CA ALA A 57 3.53 1.07 3.80
C ALA A 57 3.45 2.55 3.43
N MET A 58 3.08 3.40 4.36
CA MET A 58 3.05 4.84 4.16
C MET A 58 3.50 5.57 5.41
N ALA A 59 4.18 6.70 5.20
CA ALA A 59 4.54 7.63 6.25
C ALA A 59 4.32 9.06 5.74
N MET A 60 3.79 9.92 6.61
CA MET A 60 3.55 11.33 6.28
C MET A 60 3.76 12.25 7.47
N ARG A 61 4.22 13.46 7.18
CA ARG A 61 4.47 14.51 8.16
C ARG A 61 4.11 15.89 7.60
N THR A 62 3.54 16.74 8.44
CA THR A 62 3.20 18.13 8.08
C THR A 62 3.93 19.15 8.97
N SER A 63 3.98 20.40 8.52
CA SER A 63 4.62 21.52 9.22
C SER A 63 3.97 21.84 10.57
N ASN A 64 2.66 21.59 10.71
CA ASN A 64 1.95 21.73 11.99
C ASN A 64 2.18 20.55 12.97
N GLY A 65 3.14 19.68 12.66
CA GLY A 65 3.52 18.55 13.51
C GLY A 65 2.59 17.35 13.42
N THR A 66 1.68 17.29 12.45
CA THR A 66 0.87 16.08 12.23
C THR A 66 1.77 14.99 11.64
N GLU A 67 1.82 13.84 12.30
CA GLU A 67 2.61 12.69 11.87
C GLU A 67 1.75 11.44 11.88
N ALA A 68 1.76 10.72 10.76
CA ALA A 68 1.02 9.48 10.62
C ALA A 68 1.84 8.45 9.85
N VAL A 69 1.71 7.21 10.30
CA VAL A 69 2.32 6.05 9.65
C VAL A 69 1.26 4.95 9.53
N GLY A 70 1.33 4.18 8.46
CA GLY A 70 0.45 3.04 8.27
C GLY A 70 1.09 1.98 7.40
N ALA A 71 0.64 0.75 7.56
CA ALA A 71 1.02 -0.35 6.69
C ALA A 71 -0.17 -1.28 6.49
N GLY A 72 -0.21 -1.95 5.36
CA GLY A 72 -1.25 -2.91 5.04
C GLY A 72 -0.79 -3.91 4.00
N ALA A 73 -1.53 -5.00 3.88
CA ALA A 73 -1.27 -6.02 2.88
C ALA A 73 -2.59 -6.58 2.35
N MET A 74 -2.58 -6.91 1.07
CA MET A 74 -3.60 -7.69 0.40
C MET A 74 -2.97 -8.99 -0.08
N LEU A 75 -3.35 -10.09 0.55
CA LEU A 75 -2.79 -11.41 0.33
C LEU A 75 -3.86 -12.32 -0.28
N HIS A 76 -3.47 -13.09 -1.29
CA HIS A 76 -4.34 -14.03 -1.97
C HIS A 76 -3.87 -15.45 -1.66
N PHE A 77 -4.72 -16.24 -0.99
CA PHE A 77 -4.42 -17.62 -0.59
C PHE A 77 -5.29 -18.64 -1.32
N ALA A 78 -4.76 -19.85 -1.48
CA ALA A 78 -5.46 -21.04 -2.02
C ALA A 78 -6.18 -20.80 -3.36
N GLN A 79 -5.43 -20.44 -4.41
CA GLN A 79 -5.98 -20.17 -5.75
C GLN A 79 -7.06 -19.06 -5.77
N ASP A 80 -6.81 -17.97 -5.05
CA ASP A 80 -7.73 -16.82 -4.94
C ASP A 80 -9.05 -17.14 -4.21
N ARG A 81 -9.11 -18.27 -3.49
CA ARG A 81 -10.30 -18.69 -2.73
C ARG A 81 -10.43 -17.94 -1.40
N TRP A 82 -9.32 -17.44 -0.85
CA TRP A 82 -9.32 -16.63 0.36
C TRP A 82 -8.51 -15.36 0.14
N ARG A 83 -9.13 -14.21 0.41
CA ARG A 83 -8.51 -12.90 0.28
C ARG A 83 -8.40 -12.28 1.66
N TYR A 84 -7.19 -12.02 2.10
CA TYR A 84 -6.94 -11.26 3.33
C TYR A 84 -6.60 -9.83 2.96
N ARG A 85 -7.37 -8.88 3.49
CA ARG A 85 -7.06 -7.46 3.41
C ARG A 85 -6.98 -6.94 4.83
N GLY A 86 -5.79 -6.54 5.24
CA GLY A 86 -5.55 -6.02 6.58
C GLY A 86 -4.62 -4.82 6.52
N GLY A 87 -4.81 -3.88 7.44
CA GLY A 87 -3.94 -2.73 7.57
C GLY A 87 -4.05 -2.11 8.95
N HIS A 88 -2.99 -1.47 9.38
CA HIS A 88 -2.93 -0.73 10.62
C HIS A 88 -2.37 0.66 10.36
N ARG A 89 -2.94 1.65 11.06
CA ARG A 89 -2.52 3.05 10.99
C ARG A 89 -2.36 3.58 12.39
N LYS A 90 -1.27 4.30 12.63
CA LYS A 90 -1.00 4.99 13.89
C LYS A 90 -0.70 6.47 13.62
N SER A 91 -1.40 7.35 14.35
CA SER A 91 -1.03 8.76 14.46
C SER A 91 0.01 8.92 15.57
N ILE A 92 1.16 9.48 15.25
CA ILE A 92 2.26 9.67 16.21
C ILE A 92 2.10 11.02 16.93
N ARG A 93 1.66 12.06 16.20
CA ARG A 93 1.47 13.40 16.75
C ARG A 93 0.27 14.06 16.10
N GLN A 94 -0.57 14.69 16.93
CA GLN A 94 -1.79 15.40 16.55
C GLN A 94 -1.52 16.90 16.34
N PRO A 95 -2.31 17.59 15.51
CA PRO A 95 -2.13 19.01 15.25
C PRO A 95 -2.23 19.83 16.55
N ARG A 96 -1.30 20.77 16.73
CA ARG A 96 -1.53 21.88 17.66
C ARG A 96 -2.40 22.89 16.91
N PHE A 97 -3.64 23.06 17.35
CA PHE A 97 -4.46 24.16 16.85
C PHE A 97 -3.78 25.48 17.28
N PRO A 98 -3.44 26.39 16.36
CA PRO A 98 -3.18 27.75 16.78
C PRO A 98 -4.48 28.27 17.39
N HIS A 99 -4.43 28.73 18.64
CA HIS A 99 -5.53 29.48 19.23
C HIS A 99 -5.91 30.57 18.23
N ALA A 100 -7.17 30.56 17.79
CA ALA A 100 -7.75 31.67 17.07
C ALA A 100 -7.45 32.93 17.89
N ARG A 101 -6.54 33.76 17.39
CA ARG A 101 -6.46 35.14 17.84
C ARG A 101 -7.44 35.88 16.94
N GLU A 102 -8.55 36.24 17.58
CA GLU A 102 -9.50 37.27 17.12
C GLU A 102 -8.78 38.59 16.83
#